data_AF-A0AA45G8Q9-F1
#
_entry.id   AF-A0AA45G8Q9-F1
#
_cell.length_a   1.000
_cell.length_b   1.000
_cell.length_c   1.000
_cell.angle_alpha   90.00
_cell.angle_beta   90.00
_cell.angle_gamma   90.00
#
_symmetry.space_group_name_H-M   'P 1'
#
loop_
_entity.id
_entity.type
_entity.pdbx_description
1 polymer ?
#
loop_
_entity_poly.entity_id
_entity_poly.type
_entity_poly.pdbx_seq_one_letter_code
_entity_poly.pdbx_strand_id
1 'polypeptide(L)'
;MTAAAPWNPTHHRIDDARRMEETARRRAVESARRREQALADLAARRMAVPGRPFAGSAPRPDLEFGARAIGRLPGGIVVFERPVEVDPEAEAETARLTAAADLELPRPTLTTREVEVLRTWLLLDSKPAVAADLGISLGTVNTHLTRIRAKYADLGRPAPTKAGLVARAVQDELISLEEL
;
A
#
# COMPACT_ATOMS: atom_id res chain seq x y z
N MET A 1 36.22 -45.70 -16.39
CA MET A 1 34.76 -45.72 -16.15
C MET A 1 34.46 -44.66 -15.11
N THR A 2 34.04 -43.46 -15.52
CA THR A 2 33.68 -42.39 -14.59
C THR A 2 32.28 -41.92 -14.98
N ALA A 3 31.29 -42.33 -14.18
CA ALA A 3 29.90 -41.97 -14.39
C ALA A 3 29.72 -40.48 -14.06
N ALA A 4 29.41 -39.67 -15.08
CA ALA A 4 28.93 -38.32 -14.89
C ALA A 4 27.52 -38.40 -14.27
N ALA A 5 27.36 -37.89 -13.04
CA ALA A 5 26.07 -37.81 -12.39
C ALA A 5 25.10 -36.95 -13.25
N PRO A 6 23.83 -37.37 -13.41
CA PRO A 6 22.86 -36.60 -14.18
C PRO A 6 22.52 -35.30 -13.44
N TRP A 7 22.72 -34.16 -14.12
CA TRP A 7 22.28 -32.87 -13.62
C TRP A 7 20.76 -32.89 -13.38
N ASN A 8 20.32 -32.40 -12.22
CA ASN A 8 18.89 -32.34 -11.86
C ASN A 8 18.39 -30.87 -11.89
N PRO A 9 17.63 -30.45 -12.92
CA PRO A 9 17.18 -29.06 -13.12
C PRO A 9 16.31 -28.47 -12.01
N THR A 10 15.61 -29.29 -11.23
CA THR A 10 14.64 -28.81 -10.24
C THR A 10 15.30 -28.28 -8.97
N HIS A 11 16.43 -28.85 -8.53
CA HIS A 11 17.11 -28.42 -7.31
C HIS A 11 17.72 -27.02 -7.45
N HIS A 12 18.37 -26.71 -8.57
CA HIS A 12 18.98 -25.39 -8.80
C HIS A 12 17.94 -24.25 -8.78
N ARG A 13 16.71 -24.52 -9.25
CA ARG A 13 15.61 -23.53 -9.27
C ARG A 13 15.10 -23.17 -7.86
N ILE A 14 15.03 -24.16 -6.97
CA ILE A 14 14.63 -23.95 -5.57
C ILE A 14 15.72 -23.17 -4.83
N ASP A 15 17.00 -23.48 -5.09
CA ASP A 15 18.13 -22.77 -4.49
C ASP A 15 18.23 -21.32 -4.96
N ASP A 16 17.90 -21.04 -6.22
CA ASP A 16 17.85 -19.68 -6.75
C ASP A 16 16.69 -18.88 -6.18
N ALA A 17 15.50 -19.49 -6.04
CA ALA A 17 14.36 -18.85 -5.39
C ALA A 17 14.68 -18.46 -3.94
N ARG A 18 15.35 -19.35 -3.20
CA ARG A 18 15.81 -19.10 -1.82
C ARG A 18 16.85 -17.98 -1.76
N ARG A 19 17.84 -17.97 -2.66
CA ARG A 19 18.82 -16.87 -2.78
C ARG A 19 18.15 -15.53 -3.13
N MET A 20 17.16 -15.55 -4.01
CA MET A 20 16.40 -14.35 -4.37
C MET A 20 15.52 -13.87 -3.20
N GLU A 21 14.88 -14.76 -2.46
CA GLU A 21 14.13 -14.42 -1.26
C GLU A 21 15.03 -13.79 -0.20
N GLU A 22 16.23 -14.34 0.02
CA GLU A 22 17.21 -13.73 0.92
C GLU A 22 17.61 -12.32 0.48
N THR A 23 17.84 -12.10 -0.82
CA THR A 23 18.16 -10.74 -1.33
C THR A 23 16.98 -9.77 -1.22
N ALA A 24 15.74 -10.24 -1.44
CA ALA A 24 14.55 -9.44 -1.26
C ALA A 24 14.31 -9.08 0.21
N ARG A 25 14.50 -10.04 1.13
CA ARG A 25 14.46 -9.82 2.59
C ARG A 25 15.53 -8.81 3.01
N ARG A 26 16.77 -8.92 2.48
CA ARG A 26 17.85 -7.95 2.73
C ARG A 26 17.48 -6.54 2.26
N ARG A 27 16.93 -6.39 1.04
CA ARG A 27 16.47 -5.10 0.52
C ARG A 27 15.27 -4.53 1.29
N ALA A 28 14.35 -5.37 1.74
CA ALA A 28 13.20 -4.96 2.55
C ALA A 28 13.64 -4.41 3.91
N VAL A 29 14.53 -5.13 4.62
CA VAL A 29 15.14 -4.67 5.87
C VAL A 29 15.89 -3.34 5.68
N GLU A 30 16.62 -3.19 4.58
CA GLU A 30 17.32 -1.95 4.26
C GLU A 30 16.34 -0.78 4.00
N SER A 31 15.25 -1.03 3.28
CA SER A 31 14.21 -0.01 3.06
C SER A 31 13.49 0.39 4.35
N ALA A 32 13.25 -0.56 5.26
CA ALA A 32 12.70 -0.29 6.58
C ALA A 32 13.65 0.57 7.42
N ARG A 33 14.96 0.26 7.42
CA ARG A 33 15.98 1.09 8.09
C ARG A 33 16.06 2.50 7.50
N ARG A 34 16.04 2.66 6.17
CA ARG A 34 16.03 3.99 5.53
C ARG A 34 14.79 4.80 5.93
N ARG A 35 13.64 4.15 6.04
CA ARG A 35 12.40 4.78 6.52
C ARG A 35 12.53 5.21 7.98
N GLU A 36 13.02 4.34 8.85
CA GLU A 36 13.24 4.62 10.27
C GLU A 36 14.23 5.77 10.46
N GLN A 37 15.33 5.76 9.71
CA GLN A 37 16.34 6.83 9.73
C GLN A 37 15.75 8.16 9.22
N ALA A 38 14.96 8.15 8.15
CA ALA A 38 14.25 9.34 7.70
C ALA A 38 13.25 9.88 8.75
N LEU A 39 12.57 9.00 9.49
CA LEU A 39 11.69 9.39 10.59
C LEU A 39 12.49 9.99 11.76
N ALA A 40 13.64 9.42 12.10
CA ALA A 40 14.54 9.96 13.12
C ALA A 40 15.11 11.33 12.73
N ASP A 41 15.52 11.51 11.47
CA ASP A 41 16.01 12.80 10.93
C ASP A 41 14.92 13.88 11.00
N LEU A 42 13.67 13.54 10.65
CA LEU A 42 12.52 14.44 10.78
C LEU A 42 12.24 14.79 12.25
N ALA A 43 12.34 13.83 13.17
CA ALA A 43 12.17 14.06 14.61
C ALA A 43 13.28 14.97 15.17
N ALA A 44 14.54 14.80 14.75
CA ALA A 44 15.66 15.63 15.16
C ALA A 44 15.51 17.09 14.72
N ARG A 45 15.03 17.31 13.48
CA ARG A 45 14.74 18.67 12.95
C ARG A 45 13.64 19.39 13.74
N ARG A 46 12.71 18.64 14.34
CA ARG A 46 11.63 19.19 15.19
C ARG A 46 12.12 19.67 16.57
N MET A 47 13.34 19.31 16.99
CA MET A 47 13.84 19.54 18.36
C MET A 47 14.66 20.82 18.54
N ALA A 48 14.92 21.62 17.50
CA ALA A 48 15.67 22.88 17.62
C ALA A 48 14.81 24.10 17.26
N VAL A 49 14.23 24.77 18.28
CA VAL A 49 13.70 26.14 18.13
C VAL A 49 14.31 27.03 19.22
N PRO A 50 15.37 27.79 18.91
CA PRO A 50 15.91 28.79 19.81
C PRO A 50 15.03 30.05 19.85
N GLY A 51 14.39 30.31 20.99
CA GLY A 51 14.33 31.64 21.60
C GLY A 51 13.68 32.83 20.87
N ARG A 52 12.55 32.69 20.16
CA ARG A 52 11.75 33.86 19.75
C ARG A 52 10.53 34.01 20.69
N PRO A 53 10.47 35.03 21.56
CA PRO A 53 9.28 35.25 22.38
C PRO A 53 8.10 35.62 21.47
N PHE A 54 7.00 34.88 21.62
CA PHE A 54 5.74 35.15 20.97
C PHE A 54 5.10 36.36 21.66
N ALA A 55 4.91 37.47 20.94
CA ALA A 55 4.08 38.57 21.41
C ALA A 55 2.62 38.10 21.35
N GLY A 56 2.03 37.78 22.51
CA GLY A 56 0.65 37.34 22.58
C GLY A 56 -0.30 38.41 22.04
N SER A 57 -1.04 38.10 20.98
CA SER A 57 -2.24 38.87 20.63
C SER A 57 -3.34 38.51 21.62
N ALA A 58 -3.92 39.51 22.28
CA ALA A 58 -5.05 39.31 23.20
C ALA A 58 -6.23 38.61 22.49
N PRO A 59 -6.99 37.75 23.18
CA PRO A 59 -8.16 37.09 22.62
C PRO A 59 -9.20 38.15 22.21
N ARG A 60 -9.68 38.08 20.98
CA ARG A 60 -10.87 38.83 20.56
C ARG A 60 -12.11 38.04 21.01
N PRO A 61 -12.99 38.61 21.85
CA PRO A 61 -14.09 37.88 22.49
C PRO A 61 -15.29 37.61 21.56
N ASP A 62 -15.24 38.00 20.29
CA ASP A 62 -16.36 38.00 19.34
C ASP A 62 -16.33 36.87 18.28
N LEU A 63 -15.32 35.98 18.31
CA LEU A 63 -15.22 34.85 17.38
C LEU A 63 -15.42 33.53 18.14
N GLU A 64 -16.65 33.02 18.16
CA GLU A 64 -16.95 31.63 18.53
C GLU A 64 -16.43 30.68 17.44
N PHE A 65 -15.11 30.47 17.39
CA PHE A 65 -14.50 29.48 16.52
C PHE A 65 -14.53 28.13 17.24
N GLY A 66 -15.47 27.25 16.85
CA GLY A 66 -15.66 25.88 17.38
C GLY A 66 -14.51 24.90 17.10
N ALA A 67 -13.28 25.38 16.98
CA ALA A 67 -12.12 24.55 16.72
C ALA A 67 -11.52 24.04 18.04
N ARG A 68 -11.47 22.73 18.21
CA ARG A 68 -10.86 22.10 19.39
C ARG A 68 -9.34 22.26 19.32
N ALA A 69 -8.73 22.80 20.37
CA ALA A 69 -7.28 22.76 20.54
C ALA A 69 -6.83 21.32 20.80
N ILE A 70 -6.04 20.75 19.89
CA ILE A 70 -5.55 19.35 19.97
C ILE A 70 -4.14 19.25 20.57
N GLY A 71 -3.50 20.39 20.83
CA GLY A 71 -2.23 20.44 21.52
C GLY A 71 -1.53 21.77 21.32
N ARG A 72 -0.46 21.97 22.09
CA ARG A 72 0.42 23.12 21.99
C ARG A 72 1.80 22.62 21.59
N LEU A 73 2.31 23.12 20.46
CA LEU A 73 3.67 22.82 20.03
C LEU A 73 4.68 23.69 20.81
N PRO A 74 5.95 23.24 20.91
CA PRO A 74 7.02 24.07 21.46
C PRO A 74 7.07 25.43 20.74
N GLY A 75 7.05 26.53 21.51
CA GLY A 75 6.93 27.89 20.96
C GLY A 75 5.54 28.52 21.08
N GLY A 76 4.57 27.86 21.72
CA GLY A 76 3.28 28.47 22.08
C GLY A 76 2.21 28.41 20.99
N ILE A 77 2.52 27.81 19.83
CA ILE A 77 1.56 27.60 18.74
C ILE A 77 0.49 26.60 19.21
N VAL A 78 -0.75 27.05 19.28
CA VAL A 78 -1.91 26.19 19.53
C VAL A 78 -2.32 25.59 18.19
N VAL A 79 -2.28 24.26 18.12
CA VAL A 79 -2.79 23.52 16.96
C VAL A 79 -4.28 23.30 17.20
N PHE A 80 -5.08 23.86 16.31
CA PHE A 80 -6.51 23.62 16.29
C PHE A 80 -6.80 22.57 15.24
N GLU A 81 -7.63 21.59 15.60
CA GLU A 81 -8.25 20.74 14.59
C GLU A 81 -9.21 21.60 13.79
N ARG A 82 -9.07 21.60 12.45
CA ARG A 82 -10.06 22.26 11.59
C ARG A 82 -11.38 21.52 11.81
N PRO A 83 -12.49 22.22 12.16
CA PRO A 83 -13.79 21.57 12.16
C PRO A 83 -14.11 21.26 10.71
N VAL A 84 -13.96 19.99 10.32
CA VAL A 84 -14.65 19.46 9.17
C VAL A 84 -16.02 19.11 9.72
N GLU A 85 -17.00 19.99 9.53
CA GLU A 85 -18.41 19.60 9.63
C GLU A 85 -18.65 18.65 8.46
N VAL A 86 -18.28 17.39 8.66
CA VAL A 86 -18.71 16.31 7.77
C VAL A 86 -20.10 15.97 8.22
N ASP A 87 -21.08 16.42 7.44
CA ASP A 87 -22.43 15.93 7.57
C ASP A 87 -22.37 14.40 7.32
N PRO A 88 -22.63 13.56 8.34
CA PRO A 88 -22.44 12.12 8.23
C PRO A 88 -23.34 11.52 7.15
N GLU A 89 -24.46 12.19 6.84
CA GLU A 89 -25.32 11.82 5.72
C GLU A 89 -24.69 12.18 4.38
N ALA A 90 -24.03 13.34 4.24
CA ALA A 90 -23.36 13.73 3.00
C ALA A 90 -22.08 12.93 2.72
N GLU A 91 -21.33 12.54 3.76
CA GLU A 91 -20.15 11.68 3.63
C GLU A 91 -20.56 10.24 3.27
N ALA A 92 -21.62 9.74 3.91
CA ALA A 92 -22.23 8.47 3.54
C ALA A 92 -22.84 8.51 2.14
N GLU A 93 -23.49 9.61 1.73
CA GLU A 93 -24.07 9.79 0.39
C GLU A 93 -22.97 9.82 -0.68
N THR A 94 -21.86 10.55 -0.43
CA THR A 94 -20.71 10.60 -1.35
C THR A 94 -20.01 9.24 -1.44
N ALA A 95 -19.83 8.54 -0.31
CA ALA A 95 -19.29 7.18 -0.28
C ALA A 95 -20.23 6.17 -0.96
N ARG A 96 -21.55 6.31 -0.81
CA ARG A 96 -22.57 5.49 -1.48
C ARG A 96 -22.60 5.74 -2.98
N LEU A 97 -22.56 7.00 -3.42
CA LEU A 97 -22.55 7.38 -4.83
C LEU A 97 -21.29 6.88 -5.54
N THR A 98 -20.12 6.98 -4.88
CA THR A 98 -18.85 6.48 -5.42
C THR A 98 -18.77 4.95 -5.40
N ALA A 99 -19.25 4.29 -4.33
CA ALA A 99 -19.31 2.83 -4.26
C ALA A 99 -20.31 2.24 -5.26
N ALA A 100 -21.48 2.86 -5.44
CA ALA A 100 -22.49 2.40 -6.39
C ALA A 100 -22.00 2.53 -7.84
N ALA A 101 -21.36 3.65 -8.19
CA ALA A 101 -20.76 3.83 -9.51
C ALA A 101 -19.68 2.76 -9.81
N ASP A 102 -18.94 2.32 -8.80
CA ASP A 102 -17.89 1.31 -8.93
C ASP A 102 -18.44 -0.13 -9.18
N LEU A 103 -19.69 -0.40 -8.79
CA LEU A 103 -20.36 -1.69 -8.99
C LEU A 103 -20.99 -1.83 -10.38
N GLU A 104 -21.29 -0.71 -11.05
CA GLU A 104 -21.83 -0.70 -12.42
C GLU A 104 -20.74 -0.79 -13.50
N LEU A 105 -19.48 -0.57 -13.12
CA LEU A 105 -18.38 -0.61 -14.07
C LEU A 105 -18.05 -2.06 -14.51
N PRO A 106 -17.77 -2.27 -15.81
CA PRO A 106 -17.53 -3.61 -16.35
C PRO A 106 -16.35 -4.33 -15.70
N ARG A 107 -16.48 -5.65 -15.53
CA ARG A 107 -15.41 -6.53 -15.01
C ARG A 107 -14.29 -6.68 -16.05
N PRO A 108 -13.00 -6.68 -15.66
CA PRO A 108 -11.90 -6.91 -16.57
C PRO A 108 -11.84 -8.34 -17.07
N THR A 109 -11.56 -8.51 -18.36
CA THR A 109 -11.22 -9.80 -18.95
C THR A 109 -9.77 -10.17 -18.61
N LEU A 110 -9.57 -10.73 -17.41
CA LEU A 110 -8.31 -11.33 -17.01
C LEU A 110 -8.16 -12.72 -17.61
N THR A 111 -6.96 -13.05 -18.08
CA THR A 111 -6.62 -14.41 -18.52
C THR A 111 -6.52 -15.33 -17.29
N THR A 112 -6.69 -16.64 -17.48
CA THR A 112 -6.54 -17.63 -16.40
C THR A 112 -5.23 -17.45 -15.63
N ARG A 113 -4.13 -17.23 -16.36
CA ARG A 113 -2.81 -17.03 -15.74
C ARG A 113 -2.71 -15.73 -14.94
N GLU A 114 -3.36 -14.66 -15.38
CA GLU A 114 -3.40 -13.40 -14.62
C GLU A 114 -4.23 -13.54 -13.36
N VAL A 115 -5.33 -14.29 -13.39
CA VAL A 115 -6.15 -14.58 -12.19
C VAL A 115 -5.34 -15.38 -11.18
N GLU A 116 -4.64 -16.45 -11.61
CA GLU A 116 -3.76 -17.24 -10.74
C GLU A 116 -2.68 -16.37 -10.08
N VAL A 117 -2.00 -15.52 -10.86
CA VAL A 117 -0.96 -14.62 -10.35
C VAL A 117 -1.55 -13.59 -9.40
N LEU A 118 -2.73 -13.03 -9.71
CA LEU A 118 -3.41 -12.08 -8.85
C LEU A 118 -3.75 -12.72 -7.50
N ARG A 119 -4.48 -13.84 -7.49
CA ARG A 119 -4.88 -14.55 -6.26
C ARG A 119 -3.68 -14.89 -5.40
N THR A 120 -2.66 -15.51 -5.98
CA THR A 120 -1.44 -15.87 -5.25
C THR A 120 -0.71 -14.65 -4.68
N TRP A 121 -0.68 -13.54 -5.42
CA TRP A 121 -0.13 -12.28 -4.91
C TRP A 121 -0.94 -11.65 -3.78
N LEU A 122 -2.26 -11.83 -3.76
CA LEU A 122 -3.09 -11.35 -2.66
C LEU A 122 -2.82 -12.15 -1.38
N LEU A 123 -2.73 -13.48 -1.49
CA LEU A 123 -2.51 -14.41 -0.39
C LEU A 123 -1.08 -14.36 0.20
N LEU A 124 -0.07 -14.00 -0.59
CA LEU A 124 1.33 -14.00 -0.14
C LEU A 124 1.87 -12.60 0.13
N ASP A 125 2.77 -12.49 1.10
CA ASP A 125 3.35 -11.20 1.52
C ASP A 125 4.47 -10.68 0.61
N SER A 126 4.99 -11.51 -0.31
CA SER A 126 6.14 -11.12 -1.13
C SER A 126 6.08 -11.68 -2.55
N LYS A 127 6.54 -10.87 -3.52
CA LYS A 127 6.60 -11.26 -4.94
C LYS A 127 7.54 -12.45 -5.21
N PRO A 128 8.68 -12.61 -4.50
CA PRO A 128 9.49 -13.82 -4.61
C PRO A 128 8.75 -15.08 -4.16
N ALA A 129 7.94 -15.00 -3.10
CA ALA A 129 7.12 -16.13 -2.65
C ALA A 129 6.09 -16.54 -3.72
N VAL A 130 5.43 -15.58 -4.35
CA VAL A 130 4.53 -15.83 -5.51
C VAL A 130 5.26 -16.49 -6.68
N ALA A 131 6.46 -16.00 -6.98
CA ALA A 131 7.28 -16.53 -8.07
C ALA A 131 7.65 -18.00 -7.82
N ALA A 132 8.03 -18.32 -6.57
CA ALA A 132 8.34 -19.68 -6.14
C ALA A 132 7.11 -20.60 -6.19
N ASP A 133 5.98 -20.15 -5.67
CA ASP A 133 4.72 -20.91 -5.62
C ASP A 133 4.19 -21.25 -7.03
N LEU A 134 4.21 -20.26 -7.93
CA LEU A 134 3.71 -20.41 -9.30
C LEU A 134 4.76 -20.91 -10.31
N GLY A 135 5.99 -21.20 -9.86
CA GLY A 135 7.08 -21.68 -10.71
C GLY A 135 7.50 -20.73 -11.85
N ILE A 136 7.38 -19.42 -11.66
CA ILE A 136 7.72 -18.39 -12.66
C ILE A 136 8.78 -17.42 -12.16
N SER A 137 9.36 -16.62 -13.06
CA SER A 137 10.33 -15.61 -12.67
C SER A 137 9.67 -14.42 -11.96
N LEU A 138 10.42 -13.75 -11.08
CA LEU A 138 9.98 -12.48 -10.45
C LEU A 138 9.65 -11.39 -11.49
N GLY A 139 10.40 -11.37 -12.60
CA GLY A 139 10.12 -10.46 -13.73
C GLY A 139 8.74 -10.73 -14.34
N THR A 140 8.41 -12.00 -14.54
CA THR A 140 7.11 -12.45 -15.05
C THR A 140 5.98 -12.05 -14.11
N VAL A 141 6.13 -12.23 -12.79
CA VAL A 141 5.16 -11.75 -11.79
C VAL A 141 4.92 -10.24 -11.92
N ASN A 142 6.00 -9.45 -12.00
CA ASN A 142 5.89 -7.99 -12.16
C ASN A 142 5.15 -7.62 -13.45
N THR A 143 5.47 -8.26 -14.57
CA THR A 143 4.80 -8.01 -15.85
C THR A 143 3.31 -8.34 -15.77
N HIS A 144 2.93 -9.47 -15.17
CA HIS A 144 1.51 -9.81 -14.98
C HIS A 144 0.80 -8.77 -14.11
N LEU A 145 1.38 -8.38 -12.97
CA LEU A 145 0.77 -7.37 -12.09
C LEU A 145 0.64 -6.00 -12.78
N THR A 146 1.58 -5.61 -13.63
CA THR A 146 1.46 -4.38 -14.43
C THR A 146 0.32 -4.48 -15.44
N ARG A 147 0.18 -5.61 -16.16
CA ARG A 147 -0.91 -5.84 -17.12
C ARG A 147 -2.27 -5.86 -16.45
N ILE A 148 -2.40 -6.53 -15.31
CA ILE A 148 -3.64 -6.56 -14.52
C ILE A 148 -4.06 -5.13 -14.14
N ARG A 149 -3.13 -4.33 -13.61
CA ARG A 149 -3.41 -2.92 -13.26
C ARG A 149 -3.83 -2.09 -14.46
N ALA A 150 -3.21 -2.29 -15.62
CA ALA A 150 -3.60 -1.61 -16.84
C ALA A 150 -5.04 -1.97 -17.24
N LYS A 151 -5.39 -3.27 -17.24
CA LYS A 151 -6.77 -3.72 -17.54
C LYS A 151 -7.82 -3.12 -16.62
N TYR A 152 -7.51 -2.99 -15.33
CA TYR A 152 -8.39 -2.31 -14.39
C TYR A 152 -8.49 -0.80 -14.65
N ALA A 153 -7.36 -0.15 -14.97
CA ALA A 153 -7.34 1.28 -15.30
C ALA A 153 -8.09 1.60 -16.61
N ASP A 154 -7.99 0.73 -17.63
CA ASP A 154 -8.68 0.87 -18.92
C ASP A 154 -10.22 0.88 -18.77
N LEU A 155 -10.73 0.27 -17.70
CA LEU A 155 -12.16 0.23 -17.35
C LEU A 155 -12.56 1.34 -16.37
N GLY A 156 -11.67 2.29 -16.08
CA GLY A 156 -11.92 3.37 -15.14
C GLY A 156 -11.83 2.97 -13.66
N ARG A 157 -11.32 1.76 -13.34
CA ARG A 157 -11.24 1.20 -11.98
C ARG A 157 -9.78 1.03 -11.52
N PRO A 158 -8.92 2.08 -11.47
CA PRO A 158 -7.49 1.92 -11.22
C PRO A 158 -7.19 1.31 -9.84
N ALA A 159 -6.26 0.35 -9.79
CA ALA A 159 -5.83 -0.35 -8.58
C ALA A 159 -4.29 -0.35 -8.43
N PRO A 160 -3.65 0.79 -8.11
CA PRO A 160 -2.19 0.89 -8.10
C PRO A 160 -1.54 0.12 -6.94
N THR A 161 -2.25 -0.03 -5.81
CA THR A 161 -1.72 -0.66 -4.59
C THR A 161 -2.16 -2.13 -4.47
N LYS A 162 -1.48 -2.92 -3.61
CA LYS A 162 -1.93 -4.28 -3.28
C LYS A 162 -3.34 -4.24 -2.67
N ALA A 163 -3.60 -3.31 -1.75
CA ALA A 163 -4.91 -3.10 -1.15
C ALA A 163 -5.99 -2.75 -2.18
N GLY A 164 -5.68 -1.90 -3.17
CA GLY A 164 -6.60 -1.61 -4.27
C GLY A 164 -6.94 -2.84 -5.09
N LEU A 165 -5.94 -3.71 -5.36
CA LEU A 165 -6.18 -4.98 -6.06
C LEU A 165 -7.02 -5.96 -5.22
N VAL A 166 -6.87 -5.98 -3.90
CA VAL A 166 -7.75 -6.77 -3.01
C VAL A 166 -9.19 -6.30 -3.13
N ALA A 167 -9.43 -5.00 -2.98
CA ALA A 167 -10.78 -4.44 -3.08
C ALA A 167 -11.45 -4.79 -4.42
N ARG A 168 -10.72 -4.64 -5.53
CA ARG A 168 -11.22 -5.00 -6.86
C ARG A 168 -11.43 -6.50 -7.04
N ALA A 169 -10.53 -7.33 -6.55
CA ALA A 169 -10.67 -8.78 -6.64
C ALA A 169 -11.88 -9.30 -5.85
N VAL A 170 -12.20 -8.70 -4.70
CA VAL A 170 -13.41 -9.03 -3.93
C VAL A 170 -14.67 -8.59 -4.68
N GLN A 171 -14.69 -7.37 -5.23
CA GLN A 171 -15.81 -6.87 -6.05
C GLN A 171 -16.07 -7.74 -7.29
N ASP A 172 -15.00 -8.27 -7.88
CA ASP A 172 -15.07 -9.10 -9.09
C ASP A 172 -15.23 -10.60 -8.78
N GLU A 173 -15.40 -10.97 -7.50
CA GLU A 173 -15.53 -12.35 -6.99
C GLU A 173 -14.34 -13.25 -7.34
N LEU A 174 -13.17 -12.64 -7.57
CA LEU A 174 -11.92 -13.34 -7.82
C LEU A 174 -11.24 -13.84 -6.55
N ILE A 175 -11.65 -13.35 -5.38
CA ILE A 175 -11.23 -13.82 -4.05
C ILE A 175 -12.35 -13.52 -3.06
N SER A 176 -12.60 -14.43 -2.12
CA SER A 176 -13.53 -14.20 -1.03
C SER A 176 -12.81 -13.55 0.17
N LEU A 177 -13.56 -12.87 1.05
CA LEU A 177 -12.97 -12.23 2.23
C LEU A 177 -12.45 -13.26 3.24
N GLU A 178 -13.04 -14.46 3.24
CA GLU A 178 -12.68 -15.58 4.09
C GLU A 178 -11.33 -16.21 3.70
N GLU A 179 -10.84 -15.96 2.48
CA GLU A 179 -9.58 -16.47 1.96
C GLU A 179 -8.37 -15.55 2.24
N LEU A 180 -8.59 -14.31 2.70
CA LEU A 180 -7.54 -13.30 2.88
C LEU A 180 -6.76 -13.41 4.19
#